data_AF-A0A6G2RTL4-F1
#
_entry.id   AF-A0A6G2RTL4-F1
#
_cell.length_a   1.000
_cell.length_b   1.000
_cell.length_c   1.000
_cell.angle_alpha   90.00
_cell.angle_beta   90.00
_cell.angle_gamma   90.00
#
_symmetry.space_group_name_H-M   'P 1'
#
loop_
_entity.id
_entity.type
_entity.pdbx_description
1 polymer ?
#
loop_
_entity_poly.entity_id
_entity_poly.type
_entity_poly.pdbx_seq_one_letter_code
_entity_poly.pdbx_strand_id
1 'polypeptide(L)'
;MPSLPSFSGSKAAPPPPPVPPKPAWDPKPVNVRPFPWLRPTIRIRLTLLYGGMFLMAGIVLLTIIYMLAAAALHDGSALPLKILGGKFQSTSDICDLPTETSGALLQEAVNNCLMHQRAVALNNLLNRSLLALLGLTIVAFAFGYAMAGRVLSPLGRITRTAQRVAGSDLHRRIELGGPDDELKELADTFDEMLDRLDRA
;
A
#
# COMPACT_ATOMS: atom_id res chain seq x y z
N MET A 1 40.03 84.43 -28.92
CA MET A 1 39.41 83.12 -28.59
C MET A 1 40.31 82.03 -29.17
N PRO A 2 40.97 81.18 -28.36
CA PRO A 2 41.86 80.14 -28.89
C PRO A 2 41.09 78.84 -29.19
N SER A 3 41.45 78.19 -30.30
CA SER A 3 40.92 76.92 -30.79
C SER A 3 41.57 75.71 -30.11
N LEU A 4 40.77 74.70 -29.75
CA LEU A 4 41.23 73.42 -29.16
C LEU A 4 41.70 72.42 -30.23
N PRO A 5 42.68 71.54 -29.93
CA PRO A 5 43.18 70.53 -30.86
C PRO A 5 42.29 69.28 -30.90
N SER A 6 42.17 68.70 -32.10
CA SER A 6 41.49 67.42 -32.37
C SER A 6 42.45 66.25 -32.16
N PHE A 7 42.13 65.33 -31.25
CA PHE A 7 42.81 64.04 -31.10
C PHE A 7 41.98 62.96 -31.79
N SER A 8 42.39 62.56 -33.00
CA SER A 8 41.93 61.34 -33.65
C SER A 8 42.98 60.25 -33.44
N GLY A 9 42.62 59.22 -32.68
CA GLY A 9 43.50 58.10 -32.36
C GLY A 9 42.69 56.85 -32.01
N SER A 10 41.98 56.29 -32.99
CA SER A 10 41.35 54.98 -32.83
C SER A 10 42.39 53.88 -33.04
N LYS A 11 42.93 53.34 -31.95
CA LYS A 11 43.72 52.10 -31.99
C LYS A 11 42.77 50.95 -32.32
N ALA A 12 42.92 50.35 -33.50
CA ALA A 12 42.21 49.14 -33.88
C ALA A 12 42.51 48.01 -32.87
N ALA A 13 41.46 47.34 -32.40
CA ALA A 13 41.56 46.21 -31.50
C ALA A 13 42.24 45.01 -32.20
N PRO A 14 43.08 44.22 -31.50
CA PRO A 14 43.69 43.03 -32.07
C PRO A 14 42.62 41.96 -32.43
N PRO A 15 42.87 41.12 -33.45
CA PRO A 15 41.93 40.09 -33.86
C PRO A 15 41.69 39.05 -32.75
N PRO A 16 40.47 38.49 -32.66
CA PRO A 16 40.16 37.46 -31.67
C PRO A 16 41.01 36.19 -31.90
N PRO A 17 41.33 35.45 -30.82
CA PRO A 17 42.07 34.20 -30.93
C PRO A 17 41.31 33.17 -31.79
N PRO A 18 42.04 32.25 -32.46
CA PRO A 18 41.42 31.22 -33.28
C PRO A 18 40.51 30.32 -32.43
N VAL A 19 39.30 30.11 -32.93
CA VAL A 19 38.29 29.27 -32.29
C VAL A 19 38.79 27.82 -32.28
N PRO A 20 38.79 27.11 -31.14
CA PRO A 20 39.16 25.70 -31.09
C PRO A 20 38.26 24.87 -32.02
N PRO A 21 38.78 23.79 -32.62
CA PRO A 21 38.02 22.94 -33.52
C PRO A 21 36.80 22.35 -32.79
N LYS A 22 35.64 22.38 -33.47
CA LYS A 22 34.42 21.76 -32.93
C LYS A 22 34.69 20.27 -32.69
N PRO A 23 34.27 19.73 -31.54
CA PRO A 23 34.41 18.31 -31.27
C PRO A 23 33.69 17.48 -32.34
N ALA A 24 34.35 16.41 -32.81
CA ALA A 24 33.89 15.59 -33.93
C ALA A 24 32.75 14.62 -33.60
N TRP A 25 32.25 14.62 -32.36
CA TRP A 25 31.08 13.83 -32.01
C TRP A 25 29.81 14.60 -32.36
N ASP A 26 28.98 13.98 -33.20
CA ASP A 26 27.62 14.42 -33.43
C ASP A 26 26.78 13.95 -32.23
N PRO A 27 26.28 14.85 -31.35
CA PRO A 27 25.42 14.44 -30.26
C PRO A 27 24.18 13.81 -30.88
N LYS A 28 23.96 12.50 -30.63
CA LYS A 28 22.73 11.84 -31.06
C LYS A 28 21.55 12.68 -30.58
N PRO A 29 20.59 13.02 -31.46
CA PRO A 29 19.42 13.78 -31.05
C PRO A 29 18.73 12.95 -29.96
N VAL A 30 18.68 13.51 -28.75
CA VAL A 30 17.93 12.94 -27.65
C VAL A 30 16.48 12.90 -28.12
N ASN A 31 16.00 11.71 -28.42
CA ASN A 31 14.69 11.51 -29.01
C ASN A 31 13.63 11.72 -27.91
N VAL A 32 13.30 12.99 -27.65
CA VAL A 32 12.25 13.37 -26.72
C VAL A 32 10.91 12.96 -27.34
N ARG A 33 10.39 11.80 -26.94
CA ARG A 33 9.13 11.27 -27.48
C ARG A 33 7.96 12.23 -27.15
N PRO A 34 6.94 12.35 -28.03
CA PRO A 34 5.96 13.44 -27.96
C PRO A 34 4.90 13.33 -26.85
N PHE A 35 4.81 12.20 -26.16
CA PHE A 35 3.76 11.92 -25.16
C PHE A 35 4.35 11.47 -23.81
N PRO A 36 4.80 12.41 -22.96
CA PRO A 36 5.40 12.10 -21.65
C PRO A 36 4.38 11.62 -20.59
N TRP A 37 3.08 11.90 -20.76
CA TRP A 37 2.06 11.67 -19.73
C TRP A 37 1.58 10.21 -19.59
N LEU A 38 1.72 9.38 -20.63
CA LEU A 38 1.25 7.99 -20.64
C LEU A 38 2.32 6.95 -20.29
N ARG A 39 3.50 7.38 -19.83
CA ARG A 39 4.45 6.46 -19.22
C ARG A 39 3.85 5.98 -17.89
N PRO A 40 3.70 4.66 -17.64
CA PRO A 40 3.33 4.16 -16.33
C PRO A 40 4.49 4.45 -15.37
N THR A 41 4.46 5.62 -14.75
CA THR A 41 5.44 6.03 -13.74
C THR A 41 5.44 4.98 -12.63
N ILE A 42 6.61 4.73 -12.04
CA ILE A 42 6.74 3.80 -10.91
C ILE A 42 5.77 4.16 -9.79
N ARG A 43 5.48 5.45 -9.65
CA ARG A 43 4.48 5.99 -8.73
C ARG A 43 3.09 5.44 -9.00
N ILE A 44 2.61 5.41 -10.25
CA ILE A 44 1.30 4.84 -10.59
C ILE A 44 1.25 3.33 -10.32
N ARG A 45 2.32 2.60 -10.64
CA ARG A 45 2.38 1.16 -10.31
C ARG A 45 2.37 0.89 -8.82
N LEU A 46 3.11 1.68 -8.04
CA LEU A 46 3.10 1.62 -6.59
C LEU A 46 1.72 2.00 -6.05
N THR A 47 1.11 3.10 -6.48
CA THR A 47 -0.22 3.50 -5.97
C THR A 47 -1.30 2.50 -6.32
N LEU A 48 -1.25 1.88 -7.51
CA LEU A 48 -2.23 0.87 -7.91
C LEU A 48 -2.04 -0.44 -7.13
N LEU A 49 -0.79 -0.85 -6.87
CA LEU A 49 -0.51 -2.00 -6.01
C LEU A 49 -0.93 -1.74 -4.56
N TYR A 50 -0.52 -0.61 -3.99
CA TYR A 50 -0.83 -0.25 -2.60
C TYR A 50 -2.32 0.01 -2.43
N GLY A 51 -2.94 0.76 -3.34
CA GLY A 51 -4.36 1.07 -3.34
C GLY A 51 -5.22 -0.17 -3.51
N GLY A 52 -4.90 -1.04 -4.47
CA GLY A 52 -5.62 -2.30 -4.68
C GLY A 52 -5.52 -3.24 -3.47
N MET A 53 -4.33 -3.33 -2.86
CA MET A 53 -4.14 -4.16 -1.67
C MET A 53 -4.84 -3.58 -0.44
N PHE A 54 -4.77 -2.26 -0.23
CA PHE A 54 -5.48 -1.58 0.86
C PHE A 54 -7.00 -1.76 0.73
N LEU A 55 -7.52 -1.65 -0.48
CA LEU A 55 -8.94 -1.88 -0.77
C LEU A 55 -9.34 -3.33 -0.48
N MET A 56 -8.54 -4.32 -0.90
CA MET A 56 -8.77 -5.73 -0.57
C MET A 56 -8.75 -5.98 0.95
N ALA A 57 -7.77 -5.42 1.67
CA ALA A 57 -7.70 -5.53 3.13
C ALA A 57 -8.92 -4.90 3.80
N GLY A 58 -9.38 -3.74 3.31
CA GLY A 58 -10.59 -3.07 3.79
C GLY A 58 -11.86 -3.88 3.56
N ILE A 59 -12.02 -4.49 2.38
CA ILE A 59 -13.16 -5.38 2.07
C ILE A 59 -13.18 -6.59 3.00
N VAL A 60 -12.02 -7.24 3.20
CA VAL A 60 -11.91 -8.40 4.08
C VAL A 60 -12.27 -8.01 5.52
N LEU A 61 -11.72 -6.90 6.02
CA LEU A 61 -12.02 -6.39 7.35
C LEU A 61 -13.52 -6.10 7.53
N LEU A 62 -14.14 -5.38 6.59
CA LEU A 62 -15.58 -5.08 6.63
C LEU A 62 -16.44 -6.35 6.61
N THR A 63 -16.05 -7.34 5.80
CA THR A 63 -16.78 -8.61 5.69
C THR A 63 -16.74 -9.38 7.01
N ILE A 64 -15.58 -9.44 7.67
CA ILE A 64 -15.42 -10.08 8.98
C ILE A 64 -16.27 -9.37 10.04
N ILE A 65 -16.19 -8.04 10.11
CA ILE A 65 -16.98 -7.24 11.07
C ILE A 65 -18.48 -7.44 10.84
N TYR A 66 -18.93 -7.42 9.59
CA TYR A 66 -20.32 -7.66 9.23
C TYR A 66 -20.81 -9.06 9.66
N MET A 67 -20.03 -10.10 9.36
CA MET A 67 -20.34 -11.47 9.78
C MET A 67 -20.44 -11.61 11.30
N LEU A 68 -19.52 -10.99 12.05
CA LEU A 68 -19.57 -10.97 13.50
C LEU A 68 -20.82 -10.27 14.04
N ALA A 69 -21.16 -9.11 13.49
CA ALA A 69 -22.36 -8.38 13.87
C ALA A 69 -23.62 -9.19 13.56
N ALA A 70 -23.70 -9.79 12.37
CA ALA A 70 -24.80 -10.66 11.97
C ALA A 70 -24.96 -11.86 12.90
N ALA A 71 -23.86 -12.51 13.30
CA ALA A 71 -23.89 -13.63 14.23
C ALA A 71 -24.34 -13.22 15.65
N ALA A 72 -23.89 -12.06 16.14
CA ALA A 72 -24.32 -11.52 17.43
C ALA A 72 -25.82 -11.16 17.43
N LEU A 73 -26.32 -10.61 16.32
CA LEU A 73 -27.73 -10.28 16.13
C LEU A 73 -28.60 -11.53 15.99
N HIS A 74 -28.14 -12.56 15.28
CA HIS A 74 -28.90 -13.81 15.09
C HIS A 74 -29.12 -14.53 16.43
N ASP A 75 -28.09 -14.64 17.27
CA ASP A 75 -28.20 -15.31 18.57
C ASP A 75 -28.92 -14.46 19.62
N GLY A 76 -28.80 -13.13 19.54
CA GLY A 76 -29.44 -12.22 20.49
C GLY A 76 -30.91 -11.87 20.20
N SER A 77 -31.41 -12.15 18.99
CA SER A 77 -32.78 -11.78 18.57
C SER A 77 -33.82 -12.89 18.74
N ALA A 78 -33.42 -14.09 19.17
CA ALA A 78 -34.35 -15.13 19.57
C ALA A 78 -35.07 -14.71 20.86
N LEU A 79 -36.25 -14.10 20.72
CA LEU A 79 -37.14 -13.80 21.84
C LEU A 79 -37.52 -15.12 22.55
N PRO A 80 -37.18 -15.31 23.84
CA PRO A 80 -37.45 -16.56 24.56
C PRO A 80 -38.93 -16.77 24.93
N LEU A 81 -39.84 -15.97 24.38
CA LEU A 81 -41.24 -15.92 24.81
C LEU A 81 -42.18 -16.04 23.60
N LYS A 82 -42.78 -17.23 23.47
CA LYS A 82 -43.91 -17.47 22.58
C LYS A 82 -45.17 -17.55 23.46
N ILE A 83 -46.01 -16.51 23.40
CA ILE A 83 -47.22 -16.44 24.23
C ILE A 83 -48.30 -17.32 23.58
N LEU A 84 -48.48 -18.52 24.12
CA LEU A 84 -49.55 -19.45 23.75
C LEU A 84 -50.62 -19.44 24.85
N GLY A 85 -51.65 -18.60 24.68
CA GLY A 85 -52.95 -18.79 25.32
C GLY A 85 -52.96 -18.89 26.86
N GLY A 86 -52.20 -18.05 27.58
CA GLY A 86 -52.32 -17.93 29.03
C GLY A 86 -51.54 -18.96 29.87
N LYS A 87 -50.69 -19.78 29.26
CA LYS A 87 -49.70 -20.60 29.96
C LYS A 87 -48.31 -20.33 29.39
N PHE A 88 -47.37 -19.92 30.25
CA PHE A 88 -45.99 -19.63 29.87
C PHE A 88 -45.21 -20.93 29.78
N GLN A 89 -44.98 -21.47 28.57
CA GLN A 89 -43.99 -22.54 28.40
C GLN A 89 -42.67 -21.92 27.95
N SER A 90 -41.64 -22.10 28.77
CA SER A 90 -40.26 -21.69 28.46
C SER A 90 -39.79 -22.49 27.25
N THR A 91 -39.53 -21.82 26.12
CA THR A 91 -39.07 -22.47 24.87
C THR A 91 -37.55 -22.57 24.78
N SER A 92 -36.83 -22.25 25.86
CA SER A 92 -35.37 -22.20 25.89
C SER A 92 -34.83 -22.86 27.15
N ASP A 93 -34.02 -23.92 26.98
CA ASP A 93 -33.34 -24.69 28.04
C ASP A 93 -32.41 -23.86 28.97
N ILE A 94 -32.29 -22.56 28.74
CA ILE A 94 -31.38 -21.67 29.48
C ILE A 94 -31.94 -21.29 30.85
N CYS A 95 -33.27 -21.25 31.01
CA CYS A 95 -33.90 -20.95 32.29
C CYS A 95 -35.16 -21.78 32.49
N ASP A 96 -35.20 -22.47 33.63
CA ASP A 96 -36.37 -23.20 34.10
C ASP A 96 -37.27 -22.20 34.83
N LEU A 97 -38.31 -21.71 34.16
CA LEU A 97 -39.26 -20.78 34.76
C LEU A 97 -40.41 -21.57 35.40
N PRO A 98 -40.77 -21.32 36.67
CA PRO A 98 -41.89 -22.00 37.31
C PRO A 98 -43.21 -21.60 36.63
N THR A 99 -43.91 -22.60 36.07
CA THR A 99 -45.17 -22.44 35.30
C THR A 99 -46.40 -22.05 36.14
N GLU A 100 -46.32 -22.18 37.47
CA GLU A 100 -47.46 -22.03 38.39
C GLU A 100 -46.97 -21.37 39.71
N THR A 101 -46.82 -20.04 39.78
CA THR A 101 -46.56 -19.35 41.07
C THR A 101 -47.02 -17.89 41.11
N SER A 102 -47.22 -17.39 42.33
CA SER A 102 -47.54 -15.98 42.64
C SER A 102 -46.48 -15.02 42.08
N GLY A 103 -46.92 -13.83 41.66
CA GLY A 103 -46.08 -12.89 40.89
C GLY A 103 -44.73 -12.50 41.52
N ALA A 104 -44.58 -12.62 42.84
CA ALA A 104 -43.32 -12.33 43.53
C ALA A 104 -42.22 -13.37 43.26
N LEU A 105 -42.55 -14.67 43.28
CA LEU A 105 -41.57 -15.74 42.99
C LEU A 105 -41.18 -15.75 41.51
N LEU A 106 -42.12 -15.40 40.63
CA LEU A 106 -41.85 -15.22 39.20
C LEU A 106 -40.84 -14.08 38.97
N GLN A 107 -41.00 -12.95 39.67
CA GLN A 107 -40.13 -11.79 39.49
C GLN A 107 -38.69 -12.05 39.97
N GLU A 108 -38.52 -12.82 41.05
CA GLU A 108 -37.20 -13.23 41.53
C GLU A 108 -36.53 -14.26 40.61
N ALA A 109 -37.28 -15.26 40.12
CA ALA A 109 -36.77 -16.23 39.13
C ALA A 109 -36.35 -15.55 37.82
N VAL A 110 -37.12 -14.56 37.33
CA VAL A 110 -36.78 -13.77 36.15
C VAL A 110 -35.50 -12.95 36.36
N ASN A 111 -35.34 -12.30 37.52
CA ASN A 111 -34.13 -11.52 37.81
C ASN A 111 -32.88 -12.41 37.89
N ASN A 112 -32.97 -13.58 38.51
CA ASN A 112 -31.85 -14.53 38.61
C ASN A 112 -31.49 -15.11 37.23
N CYS A 113 -32.49 -15.43 36.41
CA CYS A 113 -32.30 -15.87 35.03
C CYS A 113 -31.61 -14.79 34.17
N LEU A 114 -32.03 -13.51 34.28
CA LEU A 114 -31.46 -12.41 33.52
C LEU A 114 -29.97 -12.21 33.82
N MET A 115 -29.57 -12.36 35.08
CA MET A 115 -28.17 -12.25 35.50
C MET A 115 -27.33 -13.43 34.98
N HIS A 116 -27.87 -14.64 34.96
CA HIS A 116 -27.18 -15.82 34.43
C HIS A 116 -27.02 -15.73 32.90
N GLN A 117 -28.06 -15.27 32.19
CA GLN A 117 -28.00 -15.03 30.75
C GLN A 117 -26.92 -14.02 30.36
N ARG A 118 -26.75 -12.93 31.12
CA ARG A 118 -25.72 -11.93 30.85
C ARG A 118 -24.32 -12.53 30.84
N ALA A 119 -24.01 -13.41 31.79
CA ALA A 119 -22.69 -14.04 31.88
C ALA A 119 -22.41 -14.98 30.69
N VAL A 120 -23.38 -15.80 30.29
CA VAL A 120 -23.24 -16.74 29.17
C VAL A 120 -23.16 -15.98 27.83
N ALA A 121 -23.97 -14.94 27.65
CA ALA A 121 -23.96 -14.10 26.46
C ALA A 121 -22.62 -13.36 26.30
N LEU A 122 -22.10 -12.75 27.37
CA LEU A 122 -20.82 -12.05 27.36
C LEU A 122 -19.66 -13.01 27.02
N ASN A 123 -19.62 -14.20 27.60
CA ASN A 123 -18.56 -15.17 27.29
C ASN A 123 -18.59 -15.67 25.85
N ASN A 124 -19.78 -15.94 25.29
CA ASN A 124 -19.89 -16.33 23.89
C ASN A 124 -19.46 -15.21 22.93
N LEU A 125 -19.84 -13.97 23.22
CA LEU A 125 -19.41 -12.81 22.45
C LEU A 125 -17.89 -12.60 22.54
N LEU A 126 -17.31 -12.70 23.73
CA LEU A 126 -15.86 -12.58 23.94
C LEU A 126 -15.12 -13.67 23.17
N ASN A 127 -15.53 -14.94 23.27
CA ASN A 127 -14.83 -16.04 22.62
C ASN A 127 -14.89 -15.95 21.08
N ARG A 128 -16.06 -15.57 20.52
CA ARG A 128 -16.17 -15.32 19.08
C ARG A 128 -15.36 -14.11 18.62
N SER A 129 -15.36 -13.04 19.40
CA SER A 129 -14.56 -11.84 19.10
C SER A 129 -13.06 -12.15 19.12
N LEU A 130 -12.60 -12.96 20.08
CA LEU A 130 -11.21 -13.42 20.17
C LEU A 130 -10.81 -14.27 18.96
N LEU A 131 -11.64 -15.24 18.56
CA LEU A 131 -11.37 -16.08 17.38
C LEU A 131 -11.28 -15.24 16.10
N ALA A 132 -12.20 -14.28 15.93
CA ALA A 132 -12.17 -13.41 14.76
C ALA A 132 -10.99 -12.43 14.76
N LEU A 133 -10.60 -11.90 15.93
CA LEU A 133 -9.39 -11.06 16.06
C LEU A 133 -8.13 -11.86 15.71
N LEU A 134 -8.04 -13.11 16.18
CA LEU A 134 -6.93 -14.00 15.85
C LEU A 134 -6.87 -14.28 14.34
N GLY A 135 -8.01 -14.59 13.73
CA GLY A 135 -8.11 -14.75 12.26
C GLY A 135 -7.69 -13.49 11.50
N LEU A 136 -8.18 -12.32 11.91
CA LEU A 136 -7.82 -11.04 11.30
C LEU A 136 -6.32 -10.76 11.42
N THR A 137 -5.72 -11.10 12.55
CA THR A 137 -4.28 -10.93 12.78
C THR A 137 -3.46 -11.79 11.84
N ILE A 138 -3.81 -13.08 11.67
CA ILE A 138 -3.13 -13.97 10.72
C ILE A 138 -3.22 -13.42 9.30
N VAL A 139 -4.41 -12.98 8.88
CA VAL A 139 -4.62 -12.39 7.56
C VAL A 139 -3.81 -11.11 7.39
N ALA A 140 -3.84 -10.21 8.37
CA ALA A 140 -3.08 -8.96 8.34
C ALA A 140 -1.57 -9.21 8.25
N PHE A 141 -1.04 -10.18 9.01
CA PHE A 141 0.37 -10.59 8.92
C PHE A 141 0.72 -11.17 7.55
N ALA A 142 -0.12 -12.05 6.99
CA ALA A 142 0.11 -12.62 5.68
C ALA A 142 0.14 -11.54 4.58
N PHE A 143 -0.81 -10.60 4.61
CA PHE A 143 -0.83 -9.46 3.69
C PHE A 143 0.39 -8.55 3.88
N GLY A 144 0.74 -8.21 5.13
CA GLY A 144 1.91 -7.39 5.43
C GLY A 144 3.23 -8.04 4.98
N TYR A 145 3.37 -9.35 5.16
CA TYR A 145 4.54 -10.10 4.70
C TYR A 145 4.62 -10.13 3.16
N ALA A 146 3.50 -10.42 2.49
CA ALA A 146 3.43 -10.37 1.02
C ALA A 146 3.75 -8.96 0.48
N MET A 147 3.28 -7.91 1.17
CA MET A 147 3.56 -6.51 0.85
C MET A 147 5.06 -6.21 0.92
N ALA A 148 5.72 -6.55 2.03
CA ALA A 148 7.15 -6.35 2.21
C ALA A 148 7.94 -7.05 1.09
N GLY A 149 7.60 -8.31 0.77
CA GLY A 149 8.25 -9.05 -0.31
C GLY A 149 8.10 -8.38 -1.68
N ARG A 150 6.91 -7.88 -2.01
CA ARG A 150 6.64 -7.29 -3.33
C ARG A 150 7.30 -5.92 -3.51
N VAL A 151 7.40 -5.12 -2.45
CA VAL A 151 8.05 -3.80 -2.47
C VAL A 151 9.58 -3.93 -2.54
N LEU A 152 10.15 -4.92 -1.85
CA LEU A 152 11.60 -5.14 -1.85
C LEU A 152 12.11 -5.96 -3.05
N SER A 153 11.23 -6.68 -3.76
CA SER A 153 11.60 -7.53 -4.90
C SER A 153 12.40 -6.81 -6.01
N PRO A 154 12.05 -5.57 -6.44
CA PRO A 154 12.81 -4.85 -7.47
C PRO A 154 14.22 -4.47 -7.03
N LEU A 155 14.40 -4.09 -5.76
CA LEU A 155 15.71 -3.74 -5.19
C LEU A 155 16.66 -4.94 -5.25
N GLY A 156 16.19 -6.13 -4.87
CA GLY A 156 17.00 -7.35 -4.94
C GLY A 156 17.46 -7.72 -6.35
N ARG A 157 16.69 -7.36 -7.39
CA ARG A 157 17.12 -7.56 -8.78
C ARG A 157 18.27 -6.62 -9.15
N ILE A 158 18.20 -5.36 -8.77
CA ILE A 158 19.24 -4.36 -9.04
C ILE A 158 20.55 -4.75 -8.33
N THR A 159 20.49 -5.11 -7.04
CA THR A 159 21.69 -5.51 -6.27
C THR A 159 22.37 -6.74 -6.85
N ARG A 160 21.60 -7.75 -7.29
CA ARG A 160 22.17 -8.96 -7.92
C ARG A 160 22.77 -8.70 -9.30
N THR A 161 22.27 -7.71 -10.04
CA THR A 161 22.88 -7.31 -11.31
C THR A 161 24.17 -6.54 -11.04
N ALA A 162 24.15 -5.60 -10.09
CA ALA A 162 25.35 -4.87 -9.66
C ALA A 162 26.46 -5.80 -9.13
N GLN A 163 26.13 -6.80 -8.31
CA GLN A 163 27.11 -7.79 -7.81
C GLN A 163 27.69 -8.68 -8.92
N ARG A 164 26.89 -9.04 -9.93
CA ARG A 164 27.39 -9.83 -11.08
C ARG A 164 28.31 -9.01 -11.97
N VAL A 165 27.98 -7.74 -12.21
CA VAL A 165 28.82 -6.84 -13.01
C VAL A 165 30.12 -6.49 -12.28
N ALA A 166 30.09 -6.37 -10.94
CA ALA A 166 31.30 -6.17 -10.14
C ALA A 166 32.21 -7.42 -10.07
N GLY A 167 31.67 -8.62 -10.29
CA GLY A 167 32.40 -9.89 -10.18
C GLY A 167 32.85 -10.52 -11.51
N SER A 168 32.27 -10.11 -12.65
CA SER A 168 32.65 -10.62 -13.98
C SER A 168 32.53 -9.52 -15.03
N ASP A 169 33.65 -9.20 -15.67
CA ASP A 169 33.84 -8.32 -16.84
C ASP A 169 33.00 -7.04 -16.92
N LEU A 170 33.71 -5.92 -16.76
CA LEU A 170 33.26 -4.53 -16.85
C LEU A 170 32.60 -4.14 -18.21
N HIS A 171 32.52 -5.08 -19.15
CA HIS A 171 32.11 -4.84 -20.55
C HIS A 171 30.67 -5.28 -20.88
N ARG A 172 29.89 -5.76 -19.90
CA ARG A 172 28.51 -6.20 -20.13
C ARG A 172 27.51 -5.11 -19.76
N ARG A 173 27.05 -4.38 -20.78
CA ARG A 173 25.95 -3.39 -20.71
C ARG A 173 24.81 -3.89 -19.83
N ILE A 174 24.36 -3.06 -18.90
CA ILE A 174 23.21 -3.34 -18.06
C ILE A 174 21.97 -3.08 -18.91
N GLU A 175 21.67 -4.00 -19.84
CA GLU A 175 20.35 -4.03 -20.48
C GLU A 175 19.32 -4.39 -19.41
N LEU A 176 18.90 -3.38 -18.63
CA LEU A 176 17.80 -3.47 -17.69
C LEU A 176 16.53 -3.67 -18.53
N GLY A 177 16.25 -4.95 -18.82
CA GLY A 177 15.00 -5.42 -19.39
C GLY A 177 13.86 -5.11 -18.41
N GLY A 178 13.05 -4.14 -18.78
CA GLY A 178 11.95 -3.62 -17.97
C GLY A 178 11.16 -2.56 -18.75
N PRO A 179 9.91 -2.30 -18.35
CA PRO A 179 9.09 -1.26 -18.98
C PRO A 179 9.76 0.11 -18.88
N ASP A 180 9.51 0.99 -19.87
CA ASP A 180 10.03 2.37 -19.94
C ASP A 180 9.53 3.21 -18.75
N ASP A 181 10.21 3.07 -17.62
CA ASP A 181 9.91 3.75 -16.36
C ASP A 181 11.10 4.61 -15.89
N GLU A 182 10.88 5.40 -14.82
CA GLU A 182 11.87 6.36 -14.31
C GLU A 182 13.19 5.67 -13.86
N LEU A 183 13.15 4.38 -13.49
CA LEU A 183 14.35 3.61 -13.12
C LEU A 183 15.13 3.17 -14.36
N LYS A 184 14.44 2.81 -15.45
CA LYS A 184 15.09 2.52 -16.72
C LYS A 184 15.80 3.76 -17.29
N GLU A 185 15.15 4.92 -17.22
CA GLU A 185 15.74 6.18 -17.68
C GLU A 185 17.00 6.57 -16.87
N LEU A 186 16.98 6.32 -15.55
CA LEU A 186 18.16 6.52 -14.70
C LEU A 186 19.29 5.54 -15.04
N ALA A 187 18.96 4.27 -15.29
CA ALA A 187 19.93 3.26 -15.68
C ALA A 187 20.58 3.58 -17.03
N ASP A 188 19.78 3.99 -18.02
CA ASP A 188 20.27 4.41 -19.34
C ASP A 188 21.21 5.63 -19.23
N THR A 189 20.89 6.60 -18.36
CA THR A 189 21.74 7.78 -18.11
C THR A 189 23.05 7.39 -17.43
N PHE A 190 23.03 6.43 -16.50
CA PHE A 190 24.22 5.93 -15.83
C PHE A 190 25.15 5.16 -16.77
N ASP A 191 24.58 4.30 -17.62
CA ASP A 191 25.32 3.60 -18.66
C ASP A 191 25.97 4.59 -19.64
N GLU A 192 25.30 5.67 -20.00
CA GLU A 192 25.88 6.74 -20.84
C GLU A 192 27.07 7.44 -20.16
N MET A 193 27.00 7.68 -18.84
CA MET A 193 28.13 8.23 -18.08
C MET A 193 29.31 7.26 -18.03
N LEU A 194 29.07 5.97 -17.82
CA LEU A 194 30.11 4.93 -17.84
C LEU A 194 30.77 4.80 -19.22
N ASP A 195 29.98 4.81 -20.30
CA ASP A 195 30.46 4.80 -21.68
C ASP A 195 31.36 6.02 -22.00
N ARG A 196 31.18 7.15 -21.31
CA ARG A 196 32.07 8.33 -21.46
C ARG A 196 33.39 8.15 -20.70
N LEU A 197 33.37 7.53 -19.53
CA LEU A 197 34.58 7.24 -18.76
C LEU A 197 35.45 6.18 -19.44
N ASP A 198 34.86 5.15 -20.04
CA ASP A 198 35.60 4.08 -20.74
C ASP A 198 36.26 4.57 -22.04
N ARG A 199 35.81 5.72 -22.57
CA ARG A 199 36.32 6.35 -23.79
C ARG A 199 37.28 7.52 -23.53
N ALA A 200 37.57 7.86 -22.27
CA ALA A 200 38.48 8.93 -21.87
C ALA A 200 39.81 8.36 -21.37
#